data_AF-A0A355RLI4-F1
#
_entry.id   AF-A0A355RLI4-F1
#
_cell.length_a   1.000
_cell.length_b   1.000
_cell.length_c   1.000
_cell.angle_alpha   90.00
_cell.angle_beta   90.00
_cell.angle_gamma   90.00
#
_symmetry.space_group_name_H-M   'P 1'
#
loop_
_entity.id
_entity.type
_entity.pdbx_description
1 polymer ?
#
loop_
_entity_poly.entity_id
_entity_poly.type
_entity_poly.pdbx_seq_one_letter_code
_entity_poly.pdbx_strand_id
1 'polypeptide(L)'
;MNILKGIGGLFTKLWRWIKETAWVQPLLIVGAIFAIIFSIPKITEWVQSMNNDKASAYYTQYKLNLEGQVSNNENSTQADEITSFINDWSNFERKYDSYEEYRADLEKNAQNQLNKYGEKFFLVYVGKDCANCDAIQPGFEALQGDWATRFSPDDNREFKMFTIFSDDESSNDDSFAIEDQKKAFVRYLDKWNDAGFFTDAGGRLEEAPYHKAASITDSNYENFINADHTNFSVPTILLIDFSKEAFELNQSRVGVSEVLFGVSGSDKVAKAELLREMWNHTTKTDNSNPFSDVYKQSV
;
A
#
# COMPACT_ATOMS: atom_id res chain seq x y z
N MET A 1 -35.61 -11.86 14.49
CA MET A 1 -35.28 -13.30 14.38
C MET A 1 -36.10 -14.04 13.30
N ASN A 2 -36.51 -13.39 12.20
CA ASN A 2 -37.27 -14.02 11.11
C ASN A 2 -36.54 -14.03 9.74
N ILE A 3 -35.45 -13.29 9.59
CA ILE A 3 -34.70 -13.16 8.32
C ILE A 3 -33.72 -14.34 8.12
N LEU A 4 -33.00 -14.74 9.17
CA LEU A 4 -32.06 -15.88 9.13
C LEU A 4 -32.76 -17.23 8.88
N LYS A 5 -33.99 -17.43 9.38
CA LYS A 5 -34.82 -18.61 9.07
C LYS A 5 -35.33 -18.61 7.62
N GLY A 6 -35.53 -17.44 7.01
CA GLY A 6 -35.95 -17.30 5.61
C GLY A 6 -34.84 -17.67 4.63
N ILE A 7 -33.60 -17.25 4.92
CA ILE A 7 -32.43 -17.54 4.07
C ILE A 7 -32.06 -19.03 4.14
N GLY A 8 -32.06 -19.64 5.34
CA GLY A 8 -31.82 -21.09 5.48
C GLY A 8 -32.85 -21.98 4.76
N GLY A 9 -34.10 -21.51 4.63
CA GLY A 9 -35.15 -22.19 3.87
C GLY A 9 -34.95 -22.14 2.34
N LEU A 10 -34.26 -21.12 1.83
CA LEU A 10 -33.93 -21.00 0.41
C LEU A 10 -32.75 -21.90 0.03
N PHE A 11 -31.69 -21.93 0.85
CA PHE A 11 -30.53 -22.82 0.62
C PHE A 11 -30.89 -24.30 0.68
N THR A 12 -31.76 -24.69 1.62
CA THR A 12 -32.21 -26.09 1.72
C THR A 12 -33.09 -26.52 0.55
N LYS A 13 -33.93 -25.62 0.00
CA LYS A 13 -34.69 -25.87 -1.23
C LYS A 13 -33.80 -25.93 -2.46
N LEU A 14 -32.81 -25.03 -2.57
CA LEU A 14 -31.84 -25.02 -3.66
C LEU A 14 -30.99 -26.29 -3.64
N TRP A 15 -30.53 -26.70 -2.46
CA TRP A 15 -29.75 -27.94 -2.26
C TRP A 15 -30.56 -29.18 -2.61
N ARG A 16 -31.84 -29.23 -2.24
CA ARG A 16 -32.72 -30.35 -2.58
C ARG A 16 -33.02 -30.40 -4.08
N TRP A 17 -33.22 -29.25 -4.71
CA TRP A 17 -33.40 -29.14 -6.17
C TRP A 17 -32.16 -29.61 -6.94
N ILE A 18 -30.95 -29.22 -6.49
CA ILE A 18 -29.68 -29.70 -7.06
C ILE A 18 -29.55 -31.22 -6.91
N LYS A 19 -29.99 -31.78 -5.77
CA LYS A 19 -29.89 -33.23 -5.49
C LYS A 19 -30.90 -34.07 -6.30
N GLU A 20 -32.10 -33.55 -6.56
CA GLU A 20 -33.18 -34.26 -7.25
C GLU A 20 -33.07 -34.18 -8.79
N THR A 21 -32.22 -33.29 -9.31
CA THR A 21 -32.07 -33.06 -10.75
C THR A 21 -30.87 -33.82 -11.32
N ALA A 22 -31.09 -35.06 -11.77
CA ALA A 22 -30.03 -36.00 -12.19
C ALA A 22 -29.09 -35.48 -13.31
N TRP A 23 -29.54 -34.54 -14.15
CA TRP A 23 -28.70 -33.95 -15.21
C TRP A 23 -27.80 -32.80 -14.73
N VAL A 24 -28.06 -32.24 -13.53
CA VAL A 24 -27.23 -31.18 -12.93
C VAL A 24 -25.98 -31.76 -12.29
N GLN A 25 -26.02 -33.02 -11.82
CA GLN A 25 -24.87 -33.67 -11.16
C GLN A 25 -23.61 -33.76 -12.05
N PRO A 26 -23.68 -34.18 -13.33
CA PRO A 26 -22.51 -34.14 -14.22
C PRO A 26 -22.02 -32.72 -14.48
N LEU A 27 -22.92 -31.75 -14.63
CA LEU A 27 -22.59 -30.36 -14.92
C LEU A 27 -21.86 -29.69 -13.74
N LEU A 28 -22.24 -30.03 -12.51
CA LEU A 28 -21.64 -29.51 -11.27
C LEU A 28 -20.25 -30.12 -11.04
N ILE A 29 -20.05 -31.41 -11.35
CA ILE A 29 -18.74 -32.06 -11.33
C ILE A 29 -17.82 -31.41 -12.37
N VAL A 30 -18.31 -31.21 -13.60
CA VAL A 30 -17.53 -30.55 -14.67
C VAL A 30 -17.20 -29.10 -14.28
N GLY A 31 -18.15 -28.35 -13.74
CA GLY A 31 -17.92 -26.98 -13.25
C GLY A 31 -16.89 -26.90 -12.11
N ALA A 32 -16.91 -27.86 -11.18
CA ALA A 32 -15.92 -27.95 -10.11
C ALA A 32 -14.52 -28.31 -10.66
N ILE A 33 -14.43 -29.21 -11.63
CA ILE A 33 -13.17 -29.57 -12.29
C ILE A 33 -12.61 -28.38 -13.06
N PHE A 34 -13.42 -27.66 -13.84
CA PHE A 34 -12.98 -26.44 -14.52
C PHE A 34 -12.60 -25.34 -13.53
N ALA A 35 -13.33 -25.17 -12.43
CA ALA A 35 -12.95 -24.22 -11.38
C ALA A 35 -11.58 -24.58 -10.78
N ILE A 36 -11.32 -25.87 -10.51
CA ILE A 36 -10.00 -26.34 -10.04
C ILE A 36 -8.93 -26.10 -11.10
N ILE A 37 -9.18 -26.46 -12.37
CA ILE A 37 -8.20 -26.29 -13.47
C ILE A 37 -7.91 -24.82 -13.76
N PHE A 38 -8.91 -23.93 -13.76
CA PHE A 38 -8.70 -22.48 -13.89
C PHE A 38 -8.11 -21.84 -12.63
N SER A 39 -8.21 -22.49 -11.47
CA SER A 39 -7.51 -22.05 -10.26
C SER A 39 -6.05 -22.49 -10.23
N ILE A 40 -5.67 -23.54 -10.97
CA ILE A 40 -4.30 -24.07 -10.96
C ILE A 40 -3.27 -23.04 -11.41
N PRO A 41 -3.39 -22.29 -12.53
CA PRO A 41 -2.39 -21.28 -12.92
C PRO A 41 -2.15 -20.25 -11.81
N LYS A 42 -3.24 -19.73 -11.22
CA LYS A 42 -3.18 -18.73 -10.14
C LYS A 42 -2.62 -19.28 -8.83
N ILE A 43 -2.89 -20.54 -8.52
CA ILE A 43 -2.39 -21.19 -7.31
C ILE A 43 -0.93 -21.64 -7.51
N THR A 44 -0.53 -22.07 -8.71
CA THR A 44 0.85 -22.50 -8.96
C THR A 44 1.84 -21.35 -8.95
N GLU A 45 1.45 -20.16 -9.44
CA GLU A 45 2.27 -18.95 -9.32
C GLU A 45 2.38 -18.50 -7.84
N TRP A 46 1.27 -18.54 -7.09
CA TRP A 46 1.22 -18.23 -5.65
C TRP A 46 2.00 -19.25 -4.78
N VAL A 47 1.94 -20.55 -5.11
CA VAL A 47 2.68 -21.60 -4.39
C VAL A 47 4.17 -21.59 -4.76
N GLN A 48 4.52 -21.29 -6.02
CA GLN A 48 5.93 -21.13 -6.41
C GLN A 48 6.55 -19.85 -5.81
N SER A 49 5.78 -18.78 -5.64
CA SER A 49 6.25 -17.56 -4.93
C SER A 49 6.35 -17.75 -3.42
N MET A 50 5.72 -18.77 -2.84
CA MET A 50 5.79 -19.09 -1.41
C MET A 50 7.01 -19.93 -1.00
N ASN A 51 7.85 -20.34 -1.95
CA ASN A 51 8.93 -21.29 -1.66
C ASN A 51 10.30 -20.66 -1.34
N ASN A 52 10.40 -19.32 -1.25
CA ASN A 52 11.62 -18.61 -0.82
C ASN A 52 11.30 -17.53 0.24
N ASP A 53 11.82 -17.77 1.45
CA ASP A 53 11.97 -16.88 2.62
C ASP A 53 10.73 -16.29 3.35
N LYS A 54 10.79 -16.38 4.69
CA LYS A 54 9.66 -16.16 5.62
C LYS A 54 9.15 -14.73 5.69
N ALA A 55 9.95 -13.76 5.25
CA ALA A 55 9.55 -12.36 5.20
C ALA A 55 8.87 -11.96 3.90
N SER A 56 9.25 -12.61 2.79
CA SER A 56 8.58 -12.43 1.51
C SER A 56 7.10 -12.81 1.61
N ALA A 57 6.75 -13.83 2.40
CA ALA A 57 5.38 -14.31 2.54
C ALA A 57 4.40 -13.28 3.13
N TYR A 58 4.81 -12.53 4.16
CA TYR A 58 3.95 -11.52 4.78
C TYR A 58 3.67 -10.37 3.82
N TYR A 59 4.68 -9.85 3.13
CA TYR A 59 4.50 -8.75 2.19
C TYR A 59 3.79 -9.21 0.90
N THR A 60 4.03 -10.44 0.44
CA THR A 60 3.44 -10.97 -0.79
C THR A 60 1.92 -10.97 -0.79
N GLN A 61 1.26 -11.14 0.37
CA GLN A 61 -0.20 -11.09 0.44
C GLN A 61 -0.80 -9.72 0.09
N TYR A 62 0.02 -8.66 0.09
CA TYR A 62 -0.35 -7.28 -0.23
C TYR A 62 0.24 -6.79 -1.55
N LYS A 63 0.87 -7.69 -2.32
CA LYS A 63 1.62 -7.36 -3.52
C LYS A 63 0.73 -6.76 -4.61
N LEU A 64 1.17 -5.60 -5.11
CA LEU A 64 0.77 -5.05 -6.40
C LEU A 64 1.84 -5.43 -7.41
N ASN A 65 1.43 -6.08 -8.50
CA ASN A 65 2.38 -6.53 -9.51
C ASN A 65 2.86 -5.39 -10.41
N LEU A 66 4.06 -5.58 -10.97
CA LEU A 66 4.67 -4.80 -12.04
C LEU A 66 4.65 -5.54 -13.40
N GLU A 67 3.83 -6.58 -13.52
CA GLU A 67 3.71 -7.38 -14.74
C GLU A 67 3.17 -6.54 -15.89
N GLY A 68 3.92 -6.49 -17.00
CA GLY A 68 3.64 -5.66 -18.15
C GLY A 68 4.19 -4.24 -18.07
N GLN A 69 4.96 -3.87 -17.05
CA GLN A 69 5.45 -2.50 -16.87
C GLN A 69 6.18 -1.99 -18.11
N VAL A 70 5.82 -0.80 -18.54
CA VAL A 70 6.45 -0.07 -19.65
C VAL A 70 7.07 1.23 -19.13
N SER A 71 8.01 1.80 -19.90
CA SER A 71 8.68 3.06 -19.59
C SER A 71 7.97 4.29 -20.17
N ASN A 72 6.80 4.12 -20.77
CA ASN A 72 6.02 5.22 -21.33
C ASN A 72 4.92 5.66 -20.33
N ASN A 73 4.11 6.65 -20.72
CA ASN A 73 3.07 7.21 -19.84
C ASN A 73 1.84 6.31 -19.68
N GLU A 74 1.85 5.05 -20.16
CA GLU A 74 0.72 4.15 -20.02
C GLU A 74 0.69 3.53 -18.62
N ASN A 75 -0.46 3.62 -17.94
CA ASN A 75 -0.70 2.95 -16.66
C ASN A 75 -1.09 1.49 -16.92
N SER A 76 -0.08 0.63 -16.92
CA SER A 76 -0.16 -0.76 -17.39
C SER A 76 -0.27 -1.79 -16.27
N THR A 77 0.14 -1.42 -15.05
CA THR A 77 0.29 -2.33 -13.91
C THR A 77 -0.59 -1.96 -12.73
N GLN A 78 -0.70 -2.84 -11.74
CA GLN A 78 -1.40 -2.53 -10.49
C GLN A 78 -0.66 -1.45 -9.69
N ALA A 79 0.67 -1.46 -9.73
CA ALA A 79 1.51 -0.43 -9.14
C ALA A 79 1.28 0.93 -9.83
N ASP A 80 1.21 0.97 -11.16
CA ASP A 80 0.84 2.19 -11.90
C ASP A 80 -0.54 2.71 -11.50
N GLU A 81 -1.54 1.82 -11.36
CA GLU A 81 -2.90 2.23 -11.02
C GLU A 81 -2.97 2.90 -9.65
N ILE A 82 -2.32 2.33 -8.63
CA ILE A 82 -2.32 2.93 -7.28
C ILE A 82 -1.50 4.23 -7.27
N THR A 83 -0.36 4.27 -7.94
CA THR A 83 0.52 5.45 -7.90
C THR A 83 -0.07 6.60 -8.70
N SER A 84 -0.76 6.33 -9.82
CA SER A 84 -1.57 7.34 -10.52
C SER A 84 -2.65 7.90 -9.62
N PHE A 85 -3.39 7.02 -8.93
CA PHE A 85 -4.42 7.46 -8.00
C PHE A 85 -3.83 8.35 -6.89
N ILE A 86 -2.69 7.97 -6.31
CA ILE A 86 -2.04 8.80 -5.30
C ILE A 86 -1.59 10.13 -5.90
N ASN A 87 -0.89 10.11 -7.03
CA ASN A 87 -0.37 11.31 -7.70
C ASN A 87 -1.48 12.31 -8.02
N ASP A 88 -2.55 11.85 -8.66
CA ASP A 88 -3.67 12.69 -9.10
C ASP A 88 -4.41 13.36 -7.94
N TRP A 89 -4.40 12.74 -6.75
CA TRP A 89 -5.21 13.14 -5.60
C TRP A 89 -4.42 13.61 -4.38
N SER A 90 -3.09 13.69 -4.45
CA SER A 90 -2.24 14.21 -3.36
C SER A 90 -2.26 15.73 -3.20
N ASN A 91 -3.08 16.42 -4.00
CA ASN A 91 -3.16 17.89 -4.03
C ASN A 91 -1.78 18.57 -4.18
N PHE A 92 -0.79 17.90 -4.82
CA PHE A 92 0.43 18.42 -5.50
C PHE A 92 0.56 19.94 -5.56
N GLU A 93 -0.35 20.50 -6.34
CA GLU A 93 -0.28 21.88 -6.81
C GLU A 93 -1.22 22.80 -6.01
N ARG A 94 -1.75 22.33 -4.86
CA ARG A 94 -2.78 23.01 -4.06
C ARG A 94 -4.00 23.42 -4.91
N LYS A 95 -4.47 22.48 -5.73
CA LYS A 95 -5.65 22.61 -6.58
C LYS A 95 -6.91 22.95 -5.79
N TYR A 96 -7.02 22.47 -4.54
CA TYR A 96 -8.18 22.68 -3.69
C TYR A 96 -7.85 23.51 -2.46
N ASP A 97 -8.70 24.50 -2.17
CA ASP A 97 -8.58 25.41 -1.02
C ASP A 97 -9.33 24.92 0.23
N SER A 98 -10.25 23.96 0.07
CA SER A 98 -11.03 23.38 1.16
C SER A 98 -11.15 21.87 1.04
N TYR A 99 -11.23 21.18 2.19
CA TYR A 99 -11.41 19.74 2.22
C TYR A 99 -12.76 19.33 1.62
N GLU A 100 -13.81 20.13 1.82
CA GLU A 100 -15.14 19.82 1.32
C GLU A 100 -15.19 19.79 -0.22
N GLU A 101 -14.47 20.71 -0.88
CA GLU A 101 -14.31 20.71 -2.35
C GLU A 101 -13.47 19.52 -2.83
N TYR A 102 -12.32 19.31 -2.20
CA TYR A 102 -11.44 18.18 -2.47
C TYR A 102 -12.19 16.85 -2.39
N ARG A 103 -12.91 16.65 -1.27
CA ARG A 103 -13.63 15.42 -0.98
C ARG A 103 -14.75 15.16 -1.99
N ALA A 104 -15.51 16.20 -2.35
CA ALA A 104 -16.58 16.06 -3.33
C ALA A 104 -16.04 15.66 -4.72
N ASP A 105 -14.89 16.20 -5.14
CA ASP A 105 -14.28 15.87 -6.43
C ASP A 105 -13.66 14.46 -6.42
N LEU A 106 -13.02 14.08 -5.31
CA LEU A 106 -12.45 12.75 -5.08
C LEU A 106 -13.53 11.66 -5.12
N GLU A 107 -14.65 11.84 -4.40
CA GLU A 107 -15.78 10.90 -4.43
C GLU A 107 -16.46 10.85 -5.80
N LYS A 108 -16.47 11.96 -6.54
CA LYS A 108 -17.08 11.98 -7.88
C LYS A 108 -16.24 11.25 -8.91
N ASN A 109 -14.93 11.46 -8.91
CA ASN A 109 -14.07 11.03 -10.02
C ASN A 109 -13.19 9.82 -9.68
N ALA A 110 -13.00 9.49 -8.40
CA ALA A 110 -12.14 8.40 -7.95
C ALA A 110 -12.80 7.44 -6.95
N GLN A 111 -14.15 7.38 -6.93
CA GLN A 111 -14.89 6.49 -6.02
C GLN A 111 -14.44 5.03 -6.13
N ASN A 112 -14.13 4.55 -7.33
CA ASN A 112 -13.72 3.17 -7.55
C ASN A 112 -12.38 2.88 -6.89
N GLN A 113 -11.42 3.79 -7.03
CA GLN A 113 -10.11 3.72 -6.42
C GLN A 113 -10.21 3.87 -4.89
N LEU A 114 -11.04 4.79 -4.40
CA LEU A 114 -11.35 4.90 -2.97
C LEU A 114 -11.94 3.61 -2.39
N ASN A 115 -12.88 2.99 -3.10
CA ASN A 115 -13.47 1.72 -2.67
C ASN A 115 -12.44 0.59 -2.67
N LYS A 116 -11.53 0.59 -3.66
CA LYS A 116 -10.49 -0.44 -3.82
C LYS A 116 -9.38 -0.31 -2.78
N TYR A 117 -8.77 0.87 -2.67
CA TYR A 117 -7.59 1.10 -1.84
C TYR A 117 -7.92 1.62 -0.45
N GLY A 118 -9.03 2.35 -0.31
CA GLY A 118 -9.38 3.06 0.92
C GLY A 118 -8.91 4.51 0.91
N GLU A 119 -9.35 5.26 1.92
CA GLU A 119 -8.96 6.66 2.14
C GLU A 119 -7.57 6.78 2.78
N LYS A 120 -7.14 5.76 3.53
CA LYS A 120 -5.88 5.75 4.26
C LYS A 120 -5.28 4.35 4.29
N PHE A 121 -3.99 4.24 4.00
CA PHE A 121 -3.28 2.95 3.92
C PHE A 121 -1.77 3.14 3.88
N PHE A 122 -1.02 2.08 4.18
CA PHE A 122 0.41 2.02 3.93
C PHE A 122 0.71 1.55 2.51
N LEU A 123 1.62 2.22 1.81
CA LEU A 123 2.24 1.72 0.59
C LEU A 123 3.72 1.45 0.89
N VAL A 124 4.16 0.20 0.75
CA VAL A 124 5.50 -0.22 1.18
C VAL A 124 6.29 -0.78 0.00
N TYR A 125 7.41 -0.15 -0.31
CA TYR A 125 8.41 -0.70 -1.22
C TYR A 125 9.29 -1.69 -0.46
N VAL A 126 9.41 -2.92 -0.95
CA VAL A 126 10.18 -4.02 -0.31
C VAL A 126 11.00 -4.78 -1.34
N GLY A 127 11.98 -5.56 -0.91
CA GLY A 127 12.67 -6.55 -1.77
C GLY A 127 12.65 -7.93 -1.12
N LYS A 128 12.75 -9.02 -1.90
CA LYS A 128 12.75 -10.40 -1.38
C LYS A 128 13.96 -10.67 -0.47
N ASP A 129 15.14 -10.18 -0.86
CA ASP A 129 16.40 -10.37 -0.13
C ASP A 129 16.80 -9.13 0.71
N CYS A 130 15.84 -8.59 1.46
CA CYS A 130 15.98 -7.33 2.18
C CYS A 130 16.00 -7.53 3.70
N ALA A 131 17.19 -7.60 4.30
CA ALA A 131 17.35 -7.79 5.75
C ALA A 131 16.64 -6.71 6.59
N ASN A 132 16.57 -5.47 6.08
CA ASN A 132 15.83 -4.39 6.75
C ASN A 132 14.30 -4.60 6.65
N CYS A 133 13.81 -5.20 5.57
CA CYS A 133 12.40 -5.56 5.41
C CYS A 133 12.02 -6.67 6.41
N ASP A 134 12.87 -7.69 6.55
CA ASP A 134 12.71 -8.75 7.56
C ASP A 134 12.70 -8.20 8.98
N ALA A 135 13.56 -7.21 9.24
CA ALA A 135 13.65 -6.59 10.56
C ALA A 135 12.38 -5.82 10.93
N ILE A 136 11.66 -5.25 9.96
CA ILE A 136 10.47 -4.40 10.20
C ILE A 136 9.18 -5.21 10.20
N GLN A 137 9.11 -6.30 9.42
CA GLN A 137 7.92 -7.14 9.29
C GLN A 137 7.23 -7.47 10.64
N PRO A 138 7.93 -7.90 11.71
CA PRO A 138 7.27 -8.19 12.98
C PRO A 138 6.51 -6.99 13.57
N GLY A 139 6.95 -5.77 13.28
CA GLY A 139 6.25 -4.53 13.65
C GLY A 139 4.92 -4.37 12.91
N PHE A 140 4.91 -4.59 11.60
CA PHE A 140 3.66 -4.59 10.82
C PHE A 140 2.72 -5.73 11.24
N GLU A 141 3.24 -6.94 11.48
CA GLU A 141 2.43 -8.06 11.95
C GLU A 141 1.79 -7.78 13.32
N ALA A 142 2.55 -7.19 14.25
CA ALA A 142 2.03 -6.80 15.56
C ALA A 142 0.99 -5.67 15.43
N LEU A 143 1.26 -4.67 14.59
CA LEU A 143 0.33 -3.58 14.31
C LEU A 143 -0.99 -4.10 13.77
N GLN A 144 -0.94 -4.95 12.74
CA GLN A 144 -2.12 -5.53 12.11
C GLN A 144 -2.87 -6.45 13.08
N GLY A 145 -2.16 -7.35 13.77
CA GLY A 145 -2.75 -8.34 14.66
C GLY A 145 -3.53 -7.73 15.81
N ASP A 146 -3.05 -6.61 16.34
CA ASP A 146 -3.66 -5.90 17.46
C ASP A 146 -4.27 -4.53 17.06
N TRP A 147 -4.57 -4.33 15.78
CA TRP A 147 -5.03 -3.03 15.22
C TRP A 147 -6.26 -2.48 15.93
N ALA A 148 -7.30 -3.29 16.13
CA ALA A 148 -8.54 -2.84 16.78
C ALA A 148 -8.48 -2.86 18.33
N THR A 149 -7.31 -3.15 18.92
CA THR A 149 -7.17 -3.31 20.37
C THR A 149 -6.04 -2.47 20.91
N ARG A 150 -4.81 -2.98 20.88
CA ARG A 150 -3.63 -2.32 21.42
C ARG A 150 -3.23 -1.11 20.60
N PHE A 151 -3.29 -1.23 19.28
CA PHE A 151 -2.82 -0.20 18.35
C PHE A 151 -3.99 0.48 17.64
N SER A 152 -5.10 0.71 18.37
CA SER A 152 -6.28 1.37 17.82
C SER A 152 -5.90 2.71 17.20
N PRO A 153 -6.21 2.95 15.91
CA PRO A 153 -5.99 4.25 15.31
C PRO A 153 -7.01 5.25 15.86
N ASP A 154 -6.63 6.52 15.91
CA ASP A 154 -7.49 7.57 16.47
C ASP A 154 -8.73 7.81 15.59
N ASP A 155 -8.60 7.54 14.29
CA ASP A 155 -9.64 7.70 13.29
C ASP A 155 -10.55 6.46 13.12
N ASN A 156 -10.30 5.37 13.86
CA ASN A 156 -11.02 4.10 13.77
C ASN A 156 -11.05 3.47 12.36
N ARG A 157 -10.16 3.88 11.44
CA ARG A 157 -10.09 3.30 10.09
C ARG A 157 -9.48 1.91 10.14
N GLU A 158 -9.80 1.06 9.17
CA GLU A 158 -9.24 -0.29 9.08
C GLU A 158 -7.77 -0.26 8.63
N PHE A 159 -6.96 -1.18 9.17
CA PHE A 159 -5.60 -1.38 8.70
C PHE A 159 -5.62 -1.81 7.23
N LYS A 160 -4.89 -1.06 6.40
CA LYS A 160 -4.69 -1.40 4.99
C LYS A 160 -3.24 -1.19 4.60
N MET A 161 -2.73 -2.12 3.82
CA MET A 161 -1.37 -2.08 3.29
C MET A 161 -1.34 -2.64 1.87
N PHE A 162 -0.48 -2.03 1.06
CA PHE A 162 -0.11 -2.50 -0.26
C PHE A 162 1.41 -2.51 -0.37
N THR A 163 1.96 -3.44 -1.14
CA THR A 163 3.41 -3.57 -1.30
C THR A 163 3.80 -3.59 -2.77
N ILE A 164 4.88 -2.92 -3.11
CA ILE A 164 5.53 -3.00 -4.43
C ILE A 164 6.91 -3.60 -4.21
N PHE A 165 7.21 -4.68 -4.93
CA PHE A 165 8.50 -5.36 -4.81
C PHE A 165 9.51 -4.74 -5.79
N SER A 166 10.66 -4.31 -5.28
CA SER A 166 11.73 -3.72 -6.08
C SER A 166 12.41 -4.72 -7.03
N ASP A 167 12.17 -6.00 -6.78
CA ASP A 167 12.65 -7.17 -7.52
C ASP A 167 11.49 -7.99 -8.11
N ASP A 168 10.37 -7.30 -8.39
CA ASP A 168 9.32 -7.87 -9.22
C ASP A 168 9.78 -7.99 -10.67
N GLU A 169 9.39 -9.09 -11.30
CA GLU A 169 9.73 -9.40 -12.69
C GLU A 169 8.51 -9.15 -13.56
N SER A 170 8.74 -8.85 -14.83
CA SER A 170 7.70 -8.69 -15.83
C SER A 170 8.02 -9.50 -17.08
N SER A 171 7.01 -10.11 -17.71
CA SER A 171 7.20 -10.90 -18.93
C SER A 171 7.81 -10.13 -20.11
N ASN A 172 7.77 -8.80 -20.06
CA ASN A 172 8.36 -7.93 -21.08
C ASN A 172 9.77 -7.40 -20.74
N ASP A 173 10.37 -7.82 -19.62
CA ASP A 173 11.69 -7.36 -19.18
C ASP A 173 12.79 -7.53 -20.25
N ASP A 174 12.80 -8.68 -20.93
CA ASP A 174 13.74 -8.97 -22.01
C ASP A 174 13.48 -8.19 -23.32
N SER A 175 12.39 -7.43 -23.38
CA SER A 175 12.06 -6.59 -24.56
C SER A 175 12.85 -5.28 -24.59
N PHE A 176 13.58 -4.94 -23.53
CA PHE A 176 14.31 -3.68 -23.40
C PHE A 176 15.80 -3.86 -23.70
N ALA A 177 16.36 -2.91 -24.46
CA ALA A 177 17.76 -2.94 -24.89
C ALA A 177 18.72 -2.37 -23.83
N ILE A 178 18.24 -1.52 -22.93
CA ILE A 178 19.02 -0.91 -21.85
C ILE A 178 18.92 -1.81 -20.62
N GLU A 179 20.06 -2.21 -20.06
CA GLU A 179 20.12 -3.20 -18.98
C GLU A 179 19.30 -2.81 -17.75
N ASP A 180 19.39 -1.56 -17.31
CA ASP A 180 18.61 -1.08 -16.16
C ASP A 180 17.10 -1.12 -16.45
N GLN A 181 16.70 -0.80 -17.68
CA GLN A 181 15.32 -0.88 -18.13
C GLN A 181 14.82 -2.31 -18.30
N LYS A 182 15.66 -3.34 -18.18
CA LYS A 182 15.17 -4.72 -18.09
C LYS A 182 14.51 -5.02 -16.75
N LYS A 183 14.64 -4.15 -15.74
CA LYS A 183 13.94 -4.34 -14.46
C LYS A 183 12.63 -3.56 -14.46
N ALA A 184 11.51 -4.25 -14.21
CA ALA A 184 10.20 -3.62 -14.14
C ALA A 184 10.14 -2.47 -13.12
N PHE A 185 10.78 -2.65 -11.95
CA PHE A 185 10.82 -1.61 -10.92
C PHE A 185 11.58 -0.34 -11.36
N VAL A 186 12.66 -0.48 -12.13
CA VAL A 186 13.40 0.69 -12.67
C VAL A 186 12.50 1.47 -13.61
N ARG A 187 11.80 0.78 -14.53
CA ARG A 187 10.86 1.45 -15.45
C ARG A 187 9.73 2.15 -14.71
N TYR A 188 9.24 1.55 -13.62
CA TYR A 188 8.23 2.16 -12.74
C TYR A 188 8.78 3.42 -12.04
N LEU A 189 9.97 3.35 -11.44
CA LEU A 189 10.60 4.50 -10.78
C LEU A 189 10.82 5.65 -11.76
N ASP A 190 11.45 5.38 -12.90
CA ASP A 190 11.74 6.38 -13.93
C ASP A 190 10.46 7.08 -14.41
N LYS A 191 9.42 6.29 -14.73
CA LYS A 191 8.12 6.82 -15.17
C LYS A 191 7.49 7.76 -14.14
N TRP A 192 7.43 7.33 -12.87
CA TRP A 192 6.77 8.12 -11.83
C TRP A 192 7.63 9.29 -11.36
N ASN A 193 8.95 9.21 -11.51
CA ASN A 193 9.85 10.34 -11.34
C ASN A 193 9.61 11.41 -12.41
N ASP A 194 9.52 11.00 -13.68
CA ASP A 194 9.21 11.88 -14.81
C ASP A 194 7.81 12.52 -14.69
N ALA A 195 6.87 11.81 -14.08
CA ALA A 195 5.54 12.32 -13.75
C ALA A 195 5.51 13.29 -12.54
N GLY A 196 6.64 13.52 -11.88
CA GLY A 196 6.79 14.41 -10.73
C GLY A 196 6.42 13.80 -9.38
N PHE A 197 5.88 12.57 -9.33
CA PHE A 197 5.35 11.96 -8.11
C PHE A 197 6.35 11.97 -6.95
N PHE A 198 7.57 11.51 -7.19
CA PHE A 198 8.61 11.43 -6.15
C PHE A 198 9.16 12.79 -5.75
N THR A 199 9.33 13.69 -6.73
CA THR A 199 9.82 15.05 -6.46
C THR A 199 8.79 15.83 -5.63
N ASP A 200 7.52 15.77 -6.01
CA ASP A 200 6.45 16.49 -5.33
C ASP A 200 6.14 15.91 -3.94
N ALA A 201 6.10 14.58 -3.82
CA ALA A 201 5.93 13.91 -2.53
C ALA A 201 7.13 14.20 -1.62
N GLY A 202 8.34 13.94 -2.09
CA GLY A 202 9.55 14.08 -1.27
C GLY A 202 9.84 15.53 -0.87
N GLY A 203 9.64 16.49 -1.77
CA GLY A 203 9.83 17.91 -1.48
C GLY A 203 8.92 18.46 -0.39
N ARG A 204 7.73 17.88 -0.20
CA ARG A 204 6.86 18.20 0.96
C ARG A 204 7.31 17.53 2.25
N LEU A 205 7.79 16.29 2.14
CA LEU A 205 8.14 15.47 3.29
C LEU A 205 9.50 15.84 3.89
N GLU A 206 10.35 16.54 3.13
CA GLU A 206 11.58 17.15 3.65
C GLU A 206 11.27 18.14 4.80
N GLU A 207 10.13 18.82 4.76
CA GLU A 207 9.73 19.74 5.82
C GLU A 207 8.85 19.10 6.90
N ALA A 208 8.49 17.82 6.73
CA ALA A 208 7.61 17.09 7.65
C ALA A 208 8.27 16.88 9.03
N PRO A 209 7.46 16.80 10.11
CA PRO A 209 8.00 16.72 11.47
C PRO A 209 8.96 15.55 11.67
N TYR A 210 8.63 14.38 11.11
CA TYR A 210 9.45 13.19 11.30
C TYR A 210 10.86 13.34 10.74
N HIS A 211 11.03 13.95 9.56
CA HIS A 211 12.35 14.22 8.98
C HIS A 211 13.21 15.04 9.95
N LYS A 212 12.64 16.15 10.43
CA LYS A 212 13.30 17.07 11.37
C LYS A 212 13.57 16.43 12.73
N ALA A 213 12.65 15.58 13.20
CA ALA A 213 12.66 14.96 14.52
C ALA A 213 13.60 13.76 14.64
N ALA A 214 13.65 12.92 13.60
CA ALA A 214 14.34 11.63 13.65
C ALA A 214 15.82 11.72 13.23
N SER A 215 16.30 12.91 12.82
CA SER A 215 17.66 13.12 12.31
C SER A 215 18.04 12.08 11.24
N ILE A 216 17.10 11.78 10.34
CA ILE A 216 17.35 10.88 9.22
C ILE A 216 18.39 11.52 8.31
N THR A 217 19.26 10.70 7.74
CA THR A 217 20.25 11.18 6.76
C THR A 217 19.54 11.74 5.53
N ASP A 218 19.86 12.98 5.18
CA ASP A 218 19.34 13.70 4.00
C ASP A 218 19.41 12.84 2.71
N SER A 219 20.43 11.99 2.59
CA SER A 219 20.61 11.10 1.44
C SER A 219 19.42 10.16 1.17
N ASN A 220 18.69 9.72 2.19
CA ASN A 220 17.53 8.85 1.96
C ASN A 220 16.36 9.63 1.32
N TYR A 221 16.15 10.87 1.77
CA TYR A 221 15.16 11.76 1.17
C TYR A 221 15.60 12.17 -0.25
N GLU A 222 16.87 12.48 -0.46
CA GLU A 222 17.41 12.77 -1.80
C GLU A 222 17.22 11.59 -2.76
N ASN A 223 17.55 10.37 -2.34
CA ASN A 223 17.37 9.17 -3.16
C ASN A 223 15.89 8.90 -3.46
N PHE A 224 15.00 9.19 -2.52
CA PHE A 224 13.56 9.10 -2.72
C PHE A 224 13.04 10.16 -3.69
N ILE A 225 13.39 11.44 -3.47
CA ILE A 225 12.98 12.60 -4.29
C ILE A 225 13.37 12.40 -5.75
N ASN A 226 14.59 11.90 -5.98
CA ASN A 226 15.12 11.66 -7.32
C ASN A 226 14.73 10.28 -7.89
N ALA A 227 13.99 9.47 -7.13
CA ALA A 227 13.69 8.08 -7.44
C ALA A 227 14.93 7.29 -7.91
N ASP A 228 16.08 7.52 -7.27
CA ASP A 228 17.36 6.99 -7.73
C ASP A 228 17.33 5.46 -7.69
N HIS A 229 17.12 4.82 -8.82
CA HIS A 229 16.97 3.37 -8.89
C HIS A 229 18.22 2.59 -8.43
N THR A 230 19.38 3.24 -8.34
CA THR A 230 20.62 2.64 -7.83
C THR A 230 20.65 2.67 -6.30
N ASN A 231 20.14 3.74 -5.70
CA ASN A 231 20.21 4.01 -4.27
C ASN A 231 18.84 4.04 -3.57
N PHE A 232 17.77 3.66 -4.26
CA PHE A 232 16.41 3.65 -3.73
C PHE A 232 16.34 2.71 -2.55
N SER A 233 16.00 3.26 -1.38
CA SER A 233 16.03 2.50 -0.14
C SER A 233 14.85 1.54 -0.08
N VAL A 234 15.13 0.27 0.20
CA VAL A 234 14.12 -0.70 0.62
C VAL A 234 14.43 -1.18 2.05
N PRO A 235 13.46 -1.17 2.96
CA PRO A 235 12.07 -0.76 2.73
C PRO A 235 11.90 0.77 2.71
N THR A 236 10.99 1.25 1.87
CA THR A 236 10.42 2.61 1.96
C THR A 236 8.93 2.48 2.24
N ILE A 237 8.48 3.05 3.34
CA ILE A 237 7.09 2.99 3.81
C ILE A 237 6.49 4.39 3.60
N LEU A 238 5.45 4.47 2.79
CA LEU A 238 4.64 5.65 2.62
C LEU A 238 3.34 5.47 3.41
N LEU A 239 2.93 6.51 4.12
CA LEU A 239 1.56 6.62 4.59
C LEU A 239 0.78 7.45 3.59
N ILE A 240 -0.21 6.81 2.99
CA ILE A 240 -1.14 7.46 2.10
C ILE A 240 -2.38 7.85 2.90
N ASP A 241 -2.74 9.13 2.91
CA ASP A 241 -3.88 9.66 3.66
C ASP A 241 -4.62 10.75 2.87
N PHE A 242 -5.86 10.45 2.45
CA PHE A 242 -6.75 11.39 1.76
C PHE A 242 -7.82 12.01 2.69
N SER A 243 -7.64 11.85 4.00
CA SER A 243 -8.59 12.32 5.00
C SER A 243 -8.54 13.83 5.22
N LYS A 244 -9.54 14.32 5.97
CA LYS A 244 -9.58 15.69 6.45
C LYS A 244 -8.38 15.99 7.35
N GLU A 245 -7.96 15.02 8.15
CA GLU A 245 -6.83 15.16 9.05
C GLU A 245 -5.56 15.53 8.26
N ALA A 246 -5.23 14.77 7.20
CA ALA A 246 -4.08 15.06 6.34
C ALA A 246 -4.21 16.38 5.56
N PHE A 247 -5.43 16.75 5.15
CA PHE A 247 -5.72 18.02 4.49
C PHE A 247 -5.41 19.22 5.38
N GLU A 248 -5.74 19.13 6.66
CA GLU A 248 -5.56 20.20 7.65
C GLU A 248 -4.14 20.30 8.21
N LEU A 249 -3.25 19.33 7.92
CA LEU A 249 -1.83 19.41 8.28
C LEU A 249 -1.14 20.57 7.56
N ASN A 250 -0.05 21.06 8.16
CA ASN A 250 0.77 22.09 7.52
C ASN A 250 1.20 21.63 6.11
N GLN A 251 1.15 22.56 5.15
CA GLN A 251 1.40 22.32 3.72
C GLN A 251 0.40 21.41 2.99
N SER A 252 -0.69 20.96 3.64
CA SER A 252 -1.69 20.02 3.10
C SER A 252 -1.03 18.73 2.61
N ARG A 253 -0.87 17.77 3.53
CA ARG A 253 -0.14 16.51 3.30
C ARG A 253 -1.05 15.38 2.80
N VAL A 254 -2.06 15.74 2.02
CA VAL A 254 -3.00 14.79 1.42
C VAL A 254 -2.29 13.91 0.41
N GLY A 255 -2.69 12.64 0.33
CA GLY A 255 -2.00 11.65 -0.47
C GLY A 255 -0.76 11.17 0.24
N VAL A 256 0.45 11.42 -0.27
CA VAL A 256 1.67 11.00 0.46
C VAL A 256 1.90 11.90 1.67
N SER A 257 1.51 11.41 2.86
CA SER A 257 1.50 12.22 4.08
C SER A 257 2.75 12.06 4.94
N GLU A 258 3.38 10.88 4.92
CA GLU A 258 4.64 10.59 5.64
C GLU A 258 5.46 9.56 4.87
N VAL A 259 6.78 9.57 5.07
CA VAL A 259 7.70 8.56 4.55
C VAL A 259 8.66 8.07 5.63
N LEU A 260 8.93 6.77 5.66
CA LEU A 260 9.95 6.13 6.47
C LEU A 260 10.87 5.26 5.60
N PHE A 261 12.18 5.30 5.87
CA PHE A 261 13.19 4.46 5.21
C PHE A 261 13.63 3.27 6.09
N GLY A 262 12.80 2.95 7.08
CA GLY A 262 13.08 2.02 8.16
C GLY A 262 12.16 2.27 9.34
N VAL A 263 12.07 1.33 10.28
CA VAL A 263 11.27 1.49 11.50
C VAL A 263 12.18 1.21 12.69
N SER A 264 12.42 2.24 13.50
CA SER A 264 13.20 2.12 14.73
C SER A 264 12.40 1.43 15.83
N GLY A 265 13.10 0.87 16.82
CA GLY A 265 12.48 0.16 17.94
C GLY A 265 13.23 -1.12 18.30
N SER A 266 13.36 -1.40 19.59
CA SER A 266 14.08 -2.55 20.12
C SER A 266 13.35 -3.88 19.92
N ASP A 267 12.03 -3.85 19.75
CA ASP A 267 11.19 -5.03 19.56
C ASP A 267 10.01 -4.73 18.61
N LYS A 268 9.21 -5.77 18.34
CA LYS A 268 8.05 -5.69 17.45
C LYS A 268 6.98 -4.70 17.92
N VAL A 269 6.85 -4.50 19.24
CA VAL A 269 5.85 -3.60 19.81
C VAL A 269 6.29 -2.15 19.57
N ALA A 270 7.55 -1.83 19.86
CA ALA A 270 8.08 -0.49 19.64
C ALA A 270 7.99 -0.09 18.15
N LYS A 271 8.25 -1.04 17.24
CA LYS A 271 8.10 -0.84 15.80
C LYS A 271 6.64 -0.61 15.39
N ALA A 272 5.71 -1.41 15.93
CA ALA A 272 4.29 -1.23 15.70
C ALA A 272 3.79 0.12 16.24
N GLU A 273 4.32 0.56 17.38
CA GLU A 273 3.99 1.87 17.96
C GLU A 273 4.42 3.01 17.04
N LEU A 274 5.65 2.99 16.51
CA LEU A 274 6.10 4.00 15.57
C LEU A 274 5.23 4.04 14.30
N LEU A 275 4.83 2.88 13.77
CA LEU A 275 3.94 2.79 12.61
C LEU A 275 2.53 3.29 12.94
N ARG A 276 2.01 3.06 14.16
CA ARG A 276 0.75 3.64 14.63
C ARG A 276 0.84 5.16 14.78
N GLU A 277 1.95 5.65 15.33
CA GLU A 277 2.23 7.07 15.47
C GLU A 277 2.29 7.77 14.10
N MET A 278 2.89 7.10 13.10
CA MET A 278 2.86 7.53 11.70
C MET A 278 1.41 7.64 11.23
N TRP A 279 0.61 6.58 11.41
CA TRP A 279 -0.81 6.57 11.03
C TRP A 279 -1.58 7.74 11.62
N ASN A 280 -1.41 8.03 12.90
CA ASN A 280 -2.26 9.01 13.56
C ASN A 280 -1.91 10.47 13.24
N HIS A 281 -0.75 10.77 12.62
CA HIS A 281 -0.28 12.14 12.35
C HIS A 281 -0.52 13.11 13.51
N THR A 282 -0.35 12.68 14.78
CA THR A 282 -1.01 13.38 15.89
C THR A 282 -0.56 14.84 15.93
N THR A 283 -1.48 15.78 15.75
CA THR A 283 -1.23 17.20 15.97
C THR A 283 -2.01 17.69 17.18
N LYS A 284 -1.34 18.57 17.93
CA LYS A 284 -1.84 19.58 18.89
C LYS A 284 -1.35 19.49 20.33
N THR A 285 -0.95 18.33 20.86
CA THR A 285 -0.37 18.27 22.23
C THR A 285 0.57 17.10 22.53
N ASP A 286 0.73 16.13 21.62
CA ASP A 286 1.58 14.97 21.87
C ASP A 286 3.04 15.29 21.53
N ASN A 287 3.83 15.58 22.56
CA ASN A 287 5.26 15.85 22.43
C ASN A 287 6.12 14.57 22.35
N SER A 288 5.49 13.39 22.34
CA SER A 288 6.15 12.09 22.24
C SER A 288 6.01 11.45 20.85
N ASN A 289 5.02 11.83 20.05
CA ASN A 289 4.86 11.35 18.69
C ASN A 289 5.81 12.10 17.72
N PRO A 290 6.77 11.42 17.07
CA PRO A 290 7.77 12.03 16.19
C PRO A 290 7.21 12.58 14.87
N PHE A 291 5.96 12.27 14.52
CA PHE A 291 5.24 12.80 13.37
C PHE A 291 4.43 14.07 13.70
N SER A 292 4.44 14.50 14.98
CA SER A 292 3.76 15.72 15.43
C SER A 292 4.57 17.00 15.18
N ASP A 293 3.92 18.06 14.72
CA ASP A 293 4.53 19.40 14.58
C ASP A 293 5.09 19.97 15.90
N VAL A 294 4.65 19.46 17.05
CA VAL A 294 5.10 19.88 18.38
C VAL A 294 6.16 18.94 18.99
N TYR A 295 6.59 17.91 18.26
CA TYR A 295 7.61 16.99 18.74
C TYR A 295 8.92 17.72 18.99
N LYS A 296 9.32 17.74 20.27
CA LYS A 296 10.54 18.36 20.82
C LYS A 296 11.03 19.60 20.07
N GLN A 297 10.34 20.73 20.30
CA GLN A 297 10.94 22.08 20.17
C GLN A 297 12.04 22.35 21.24
N SER A 298 12.67 21.31 21.78
CA SER A 298 13.58 21.38 22.94
C SER A 298 14.72 20.36 22.87
N VAL A 299 15.38 20.27 21.71
CA VAL A 299 16.77 19.80 21.62
C VAL A 299 17.64 20.96 21.16
#